data_AF-A0A842VPJ2-F1
#
_entry.id   AF-A0A842VPJ2-F1
#
_cell.length_a   1.000
_cell.length_b   1.000
_cell.length_c   1.000
_cell.angle_alpha   90.00
_cell.angle_beta   90.00
_cell.angle_gamma   90.00
#
_symmetry.space_group_name_H-M   'P 1'
#
loop_
_entity.id
_entity.type
_entity.pdbx_description
1 polymer ?
#
loop_
_entity_poly.entity_id
_entity_poly.type
_entity_poly.pdbx_seq_one_letter_code
_entity_poly.pdbx_strand_id
1 'polypeptide(L)'
;MTKIEKIKSKIQRIENLIDDLKKDIVQLEQDTKETEKNKTKIKKTEEIPNSKILKEVYDDLYKSFMNHDSKVVDEFIKSKNMEYLNAFCKSNNIILDSKQRSKAKISEEIIKYFIQRKAITKKSL
;
A
#
# COMPACT_ATOMS: atom_id res chain seq x y z
N MET A 1 41.05 35.42 7.26
CA MET A 1 40.52 34.17 6.67
C MET A 1 41.30 33.79 5.42
N THR A 2 41.96 32.65 5.42
CA THR A 2 42.69 32.12 4.25
C THR A 2 41.72 31.56 3.20
N LYS A 3 42.17 31.42 1.94
CA LYS A 3 41.34 30.81 0.87
C LYS A 3 40.85 29.39 1.26
N ILE A 4 41.68 28.65 2.00
CA ILE A 4 41.37 27.30 2.49
C ILE A 4 40.25 27.34 3.53
N GLU A 5 40.28 28.29 4.47
CA GLU A 5 39.20 28.45 5.47
C GLU A 5 37.86 28.80 4.81
N LYS A 6 37.87 29.62 3.75
CA LYS A 6 36.66 29.90 2.96
C LYS A 6 36.11 28.65 2.28
N ILE A 7 36.97 27.77 1.77
CA ILE A 7 36.57 26.50 1.14
C ILE A 7 36.00 25.54 2.20
N LYS A 8 36.65 25.40 3.36
CA LYS A 8 36.15 24.58 4.48
C LYS A 8 34.76 25.04 4.95
N SER A 9 34.55 26.36 5.07
CA SER A 9 33.24 26.92 5.41
C SER A 9 32.16 26.62 4.36
N LYS A 10 32.51 26.60 3.06
CA LYS A 10 31.58 26.20 1.99
C LYS A 10 31.23 24.72 2.09
N ILE A 11 32.20 23.85 2.37
CA ILE A 11 31.97 22.40 2.54
C ILE A 11 31.02 22.17 3.72
N GLN A 12 31.30 22.78 4.87
CA GLN A 12 30.44 22.68 6.06
C GLN A 12 28.99 23.10 5.76
N ARG A 13 28.81 24.16 4.96
CA ARG A 13 27.49 24.64 4.57
C ARG A 13 26.75 23.67 3.66
N ILE A 14 27.46 22.97 2.78
CA ILE A 14 26.90 21.94 1.91
C ILE A 14 26.52 20.70 2.75
N GLU A 15 27.34 20.30 3.70
CA GLU A 15 27.03 19.18 4.60
C GLU A 15 25.76 19.45 5.42
N ASN A 16 25.64 20.66 5.99
CA ASN A 16 24.43 21.07 6.70
C ASN A 16 23.20 21.05 5.78
N LEU A 17 23.32 21.56 4.54
CA LEU A 17 22.25 21.50 3.55
C LEU A 17 21.82 20.05 3.23
N ILE A 18 22.78 19.14 3.12
CA ILE A 18 22.50 17.73 2.87
C ILE A 18 21.76 17.10 4.06
N ASP A 19 22.15 17.42 5.28
CA ASP A 19 21.49 16.88 6.48
C ASP A 19 20.09 17.45 6.67
N ASP A 20 19.86 18.72 6.35
CA ASP A 20 18.52 19.31 6.33
C ASP A 20 17.65 18.62 5.25
N LEU A 21 18.17 18.42 4.04
CA LEU A 21 17.46 17.67 2.99
C LEU A 21 17.13 16.24 3.41
N LYS A 22 18.03 15.53 4.12
CA LYS A 22 17.74 14.19 4.65
C LYS A 22 16.64 14.22 5.70
N LYS A 23 16.61 15.21 6.59
CA LYS A 23 15.53 15.38 7.56
C LYS A 23 14.22 15.68 6.86
N ASP A 24 14.22 16.55 5.85
CA ASP A 24 13.04 16.83 5.04
C ASP A 24 12.55 15.58 4.30
N ILE A 25 13.43 14.73 3.78
CA ILE A 25 13.04 13.43 3.19
C ILE A 25 12.39 12.52 4.23
N VAL A 26 12.99 12.36 5.42
CA VAL A 26 12.41 11.53 6.49
C VAL A 26 11.06 12.08 6.96
N GLN A 27 10.94 13.40 7.08
CA GLN A 27 9.70 14.10 7.41
C GLN A 27 8.64 13.86 6.32
N LEU A 28 9.00 14.01 5.05
CA LEU A 28 8.10 13.77 3.92
C LEU A 28 7.70 12.30 3.80
N GLU A 29 8.59 11.35 4.09
CA GLU A 29 8.25 9.91 4.14
C GLU A 29 7.30 9.57 5.31
N GLN A 30 7.45 10.24 6.45
CA GLN A 30 6.53 10.13 7.59
C GLN A 30 5.20 10.82 7.30
N ASP A 31 5.22 11.97 6.67
CA ASP A 31 4.04 12.72 6.25
C ASP A 31 3.31 12.00 5.12
N THR A 32 4.00 11.27 4.22
CA THR A 32 3.35 10.40 3.21
C THR A 32 2.64 9.22 3.87
N LYS A 33 3.21 8.68 4.97
CA LYS A 33 2.53 7.69 5.83
C LYS A 33 1.34 8.29 6.59
N GLU A 34 1.29 9.61 6.81
CA GLU A 34 0.16 10.30 7.44
C GLU A 34 -0.86 10.93 6.47
N THR A 35 -0.48 11.27 5.23
CA THR A 35 -1.34 11.93 4.22
C THR A 35 -1.93 11.00 3.16
N GLU A 36 -1.53 9.73 3.08
CA GLU A 36 -2.39 8.68 2.48
C GLU A 36 -3.75 8.55 3.22
N LYS A 37 -3.90 9.17 4.40
CA LYS A 37 -5.17 9.26 5.12
C LYS A 37 -6.20 10.20 4.48
N ASN A 38 -5.86 11.13 3.57
CA ASN A 38 -6.83 12.11 3.07
C ASN A 38 -6.64 12.52 1.59
N LYS A 39 -7.20 11.71 0.70
CA LYS A 39 -7.93 12.09 -0.54
C LYS A 39 -7.61 13.46 -1.17
N THR A 40 -7.06 13.43 -2.38
CA THR A 40 -7.51 14.32 -3.47
C THR A 40 -7.73 13.55 -4.76
N LYS A 41 -8.99 13.61 -5.19
CA LYS A 41 -9.55 13.09 -6.43
C LYS A 41 -8.81 13.68 -7.64
N ILE A 42 -7.85 12.94 -8.17
CA ILE A 42 -7.72 12.83 -9.63
C ILE A 42 -8.27 11.44 -9.91
N LYS A 43 -9.34 11.34 -10.71
CA LYS A 43 -9.63 10.08 -11.42
C LYS A 43 -8.48 9.86 -12.40
N LYS A 44 -7.28 9.53 -11.90
CA LYS A 44 -6.42 8.61 -12.60
C LYS A 44 -7.30 7.39 -12.71
N THR A 45 -7.73 7.07 -13.92
CA THR A 45 -8.09 5.70 -14.24
C THR A 45 -6.99 4.86 -13.64
N GLU A 46 -7.29 4.22 -12.50
CA GLU A 46 -6.35 3.33 -11.86
C GLU A 46 -6.09 2.27 -12.92
N GLU A 47 -4.88 2.29 -13.50
CA GLU A 47 -4.53 1.33 -14.53
C GLU A 47 -4.75 -0.05 -13.94
N ILE A 48 -5.74 -0.76 -14.49
CA ILE A 48 -6.10 -2.09 -14.01
C ILE A 48 -4.98 -3.01 -14.49
N PRO A 49 -4.16 -3.56 -13.58
CA PRO A 49 -3.07 -4.44 -13.97
C PRO A 49 -3.63 -5.70 -14.62
N ASN A 50 -2.78 -6.40 -15.37
CA ASN A 50 -3.16 -7.71 -15.90
C ASN A 50 -3.45 -8.72 -14.78
N SER A 51 -4.12 -9.82 -15.14
CA SER A 51 -4.54 -10.85 -14.17
C SER A 51 -3.39 -11.51 -13.42
N LYS A 52 -2.18 -11.57 -13.99
CA LYS A 52 -1.01 -12.14 -13.33
C LYS A 52 -0.58 -11.25 -12.15
N ILE A 53 -0.45 -9.95 -12.39
CA ILE A 53 -0.09 -8.97 -11.35
C ILE A 53 -1.16 -8.94 -10.26
N LEU A 54 -2.45 -9.00 -10.62
CA LEU A 54 -3.54 -9.02 -9.63
C LEU A 54 -3.52 -10.27 -8.73
N LYS A 55 -2.98 -11.39 -9.20
CA LYS A 55 -2.75 -12.59 -8.37
C LYS A 55 -1.56 -12.41 -7.43
N GLU A 56 -0.47 -11.81 -7.92
CA GLU A 56 0.71 -11.49 -7.10
C GLU A 56 0.30 -10.54 -5.96
N VAL A 57 -0.48 -9.49 -6.26
CA VAL A 57 -1.02 -8.57 -5.25
C VAL A 57 -1.90 -9.30 -4.23
N TYR A 58 -2.69 -10.30 -4.64
CA TYR A 58 -3.50 -11.10 -3.71
C TYR A 58 -2.64 -11.94 -2.77
N ASP A 59 -1.57 -12.55 -3.28
CA ASP A 59 -0.63 -13.30 -2.46
C ASP A 59 0.13 -12.41 -1.48
N ASP A 60 0.54 -11.21 -1.91
CA ASP A 60 1.20 -10.24 -1.03
C ASP A 60 0.24 -9.67 0.02
N LEU A 61 -1.02 -9.43 -0.35
CA LEU A 61 -2.07 -9.04 0.59
C LEU A 61 -2.34 -10.15 1.61
N TYR A 62 -2.31 -11.42 1.19
CA TYR A 62 -2.45 -12.57 2.08
C TYR A 62 -1.27 -12.69 3.07
N LYS A 63 -0.04 -12.52 2.59
CA LYS A 63 1.15 -12.47 3.48
C LYS A 63 1.03 -11.34 4.49
N SER A 64 0.56 -10.17 4.04
CA SER A 64 0.36 -9.01 4.91
C SER A 64 -0.73 -9.27 5.96
N PHE A 65 -1.83 -9.91 5.56
CA PHE A 65 -2.91 -10.33 6.47
C PHE A 65 -2.41 -11.30 7.55
N MET A 66 -1.50 -12.21 7.21
CA MET A 66 -0.90 -13.13 8.18
C MET A 66 -0.12 -12.43 9.29
N ASN A 67 0.45 -11.25 8.99
CA ASN A 67 1.30 -10.48 9.91
C ASN A 67 0.56 -9.36 10.64
N HIS A 68 -0.39 -8.69 9.97
CA HIS A 68 -1.00 -7.43 10.43
C HIS A 68 -2.53 -7.49 10.61
N ASP A 69 -3.12 -8.69 10.58
CA ASP A 69 -4.55 -8.95 10.80
C ASP A 69 -5.47 -8.33 9.71
N SER A 70 -6.77 -8.45 9.88
CA SER A 70 -7.84 -8.02 8.95
C SER A 70 -7.80 -6.55 8.54
N LYS A 71 -7.19 -5.65 9.33
CA LYS A 71 -7.12 -4.21 9.04
C LYS A 71 -6.42 -3.89 7.73
N VAL A 72 -5.38 -4.65 7.38
CA VAL A 72 -4.62 -4.42 6.13
C VAL A 72 -5.50 -4.67 4.90
N VAL A 73 -6.47 -5.59 5.01
CA VAL A 73 -7.43 -5.85 3.94
C VAL A 73 -8.38 -4.67 3.81
N ASP A 74 -8.93 -4.17 4.92
CA ASP A 74 -9.82 -3.00 4.89
C ASP A 74 -9.13 -1.77 4.29
N GLU A 75 -7.87 -1.53 4.63
CA GLU A 75 -7.08 -0.41 4.11
C GLU A 75 -6.81 -0.56 2.61
N PHE A 76 -6.42 -1.75 2.15
CA PHE A 76 -6.27 -2.06 0.73
C PHE A 76 -7.58 -1.84 -0.04
N ILE A 77 -8.71 -2.34 0.47
CA ILE A 77 -10.00 -2.17 -0.22
C ILE A 77 -10.46 -0.70 -0.23
N LYS A 78 -10.15 0.06 0.83
CA LYS A 78 -10.43 1.50 0.87
C LYS A 78 -9.57 2.30 -0.12
N SER A 79 -8.31 1.93 -0.32
CA SER A 79 -7.39 2.66 -1.22
C SER A 79 -7.67 2.42 -2.71
N LYS A 80 -8.26 1.28 -3.08
CA LYS A 80 -8.55 0.91 -4.48
C LYS A 80 -9.90 1.36 -5.00
N ASN A 81 -10.03 1.63 -6.30
CA ASN A 81 -11.33 1.97 -6.87
C ASN A 81 -12.18 0.70 -7.12
N MET A 82 -13.49 0.85 -7.35
CA MET A 82 -14.38 -0.31 -7.53
C MET A 82 -14.07 -1.13 -8.78
N GLU A 83 -13.55 -0.52 -9.84
CA GLU A 83 -13.21 -1.22 -11.09
C GLU A 83 -12.01 -2.15 -10.87
N TYR A 84 -10.97 -1.65 -10.20
CA TYR A 84 -9.81 -2.41 -9.74
C TYR A 84 -10.26 -3.57 -8.84
N LEU A 85 -11.11 -3.29 -7.84
CA LEU A 85 -11.58 -4.33 -6.91
C LEU A 85 -12.37 -5.44 -7.61
N ASN A 86 -13.18 -5.08 -8.61
CA ASN A 86 -13.89 -6.07 -9.43
C ASN A 86 -12.91 -6.93 -10.24
N ALA A 87 -11.90 -6.32 -10.88
CA ALA A 87 -10.87 -7.02 -11.63
C ALA A 87 -10.01 -7.92 -10.72
N PHE A 88 -9.68 -7.44 -9.52
CA PHE A 88 -8.95 -8.16 -8.49
C PHE A 88 -9.72 -9.40 -8.03
N CYS A 89 -11.00 -9.24 -7.67
CA CYS A 89 -11.83 -10.38 -7.25
C CYS A 89 -12.01 -11.39 -8.39
N LYS A 90 -12.23 -10.93 -9.62
CA LYS A 90 -12.34 -11.79 -10.80
C LYS A 90 -11.05 -12.58 -11.07
N SER A 91 -9.89 -11.94 -10.95
CA SER A 91 -8.58 -12.59 -11.20
C SER A 91 -8.23 -13.64 -10.14
N ASN A 92 -8.78 -13.49 -8.94
CA ASN A 92 -8.56 -14.38 -7.80
C ASN A 92 -9.73 -15.34 -7.53
N ASN A 93 -10.70 -15.44 -8.45
CA ASN A 93 -11.89 -16.30 -8.33
C ASN A 93 -12.69 -16.08 -7.04
N ILE A 94 -12.76 -14.85 -6.56
CA ILE A 94 -13.55 -14.46 -5.38
C ILE A 94 -14.97 -14.18 -5.84
N ILE A 95 -15.91 -14.97 -5.35
CA ILE A 95 -17.32 -14.85 -5.70
C ILE A 95 -17.94 -13.70 -4.91
N LEU A 96 -18.31 -12.62 -5.60
CA LEU A 96 -19.03 -11.50 -5.02
C LEU A 96 -20.51 -11.59 -5.38
N ASP A 97 -21.40 -11.50 -4.40
CA ASP A 97 -22.83 -11.36 -4.67
C ASP A 97 -23.11 -10.04 -5.42
N SER A 98 -23.74 -10.16 -6.58
CA SER A 98 -24.16 -9.05 -7.45
C SER A 98 -24.99 -7.99 -6.72
N LYS A 99 -25.75 -8.38 -5.68
CA LYS A 99 -26.64 -7.46 -4.94
C LYS A 99 -25.93 -6.68 -3.83
N GLN A 100 -24.66 -6.98 -3.53
CA GLN A 100 -23.95 -6.43 -2.37
C GLN A 100 -22.50 -6.02 -2.69
N ARG A 101 -22.24 -5.37 -3.83
CA ARG A 101 -20.90 -4.86 -4.21
C ARG A 101 -20.50 -3.57 -3.50
N SER A 102 -20.55 -3.55 -2.18
CA SER A 102 -19.94 -2.47 -1.39
C SER A 102 -18.49 -2.84 -1.06
N LYS A 103 -17.63 -1.83 -0.86
CA LYS A 103 -16.26 -2.04 -0.39
C LYS A 103 -16.19 -2.83 0.92
N ALA A 104 -17.13 -2.57 1.84
CA ALA A 104 -17.23 -3.29 3.10
C ALA A 104 -17.45 -4.80 2.86
N LYS A 105 -18.39 -5.15 1.97
CA LYS A 105 -18.68 -6.54 1.64
C LYS A 105 -17.54 -7.24 0.91
N ILE A 106 -16.85 -6.53 0.03
CA ILE A 106 -15.65 -7.06 -0.63
C ILE A 106 -14.56 -7.38 0.39
N SER A 107 -14.34 -6.48 1.37
CA SER A 107 -13.38 -6.72 2.44
C SER A 107 -13.75 -7.94 3.29
N GLU A 108 -15.02 -8.02 3.73
CA GLU A 108 -15.54 -9.17 4.49
C GLU A 108 -15.28 -10.51 3.77
N GLU A 109 -15.55 -10.58 2.47
CA GLU A 109 -15.33 -11.81 1.70
C GLU A 109 -13.85 -12.14 1.53
N ILE A 110 -13.00 -11.17 1.22
CA ILE A 110 -11.55 -11.41 1.10
C ILE A 110 -10.98 -11.93 2.43
N ILE A 111 -11.40 -11.33 3.55
CA ILE A 111 -11.01 -11.79 4.89
C ILE A 111 -11.45 -13.24 5.12
N LYS A 112 -12.68 -13.60 4.78
CA LYS A 112 -13.16 -15.00 4.90
C LYS A 112 -12.30 -15.96 4.08
N TYR A 113 -11.99 -15.62 2.82
CA TYR A 113 -11.12 -16.42 1.97
C TYR A 113 -9.73 -16.60 2.58
N PHE A 114 -9.15 -15.53 3.15
CA PHE A 114 -7.86 -15.61 3.82
C PHE A 114 -7.88 -16.45 5.09
N ILE A 115 -8.93 -16.35 5.91
CA ILE A 115 -9.11 -17.21 7.09
C ILE A 115 -9.22 -18.68 6.66
N GLN A 116 -10.00 -18.97 5.61
CA GLN A 116 -10.12 -20.32 5.07
C GLN A 116 -8.79 -20.84 4.54
N ARG A 117 -8.06 -20.04 3.74
CA ARG A 117 -6.73 -20.38 3.24
C ARG A 117 -5.76 -20.67 4.38
N LYS A 118 -5.75 -19.83 5.42
CA LYS A 118 -4.95 -20.03 6.65
C LYS A 118 -5.28 -21.35 7.34
N ALA A 119 -6.57 -21.67 7.49
CA ALA A 119 -7.02 -22.91 8.12
C ALA A 119 -6.61 -24.15 7.32
N ILE A 120 -6.68 -24.11 5.98
CA ILE A 120 -6.23 -25.19 5.10
C ILE A 120 -4.71 -25.38 5.21
N THR A 121 -3.94 -24.29 5.12
CA THR A 121 -2.47 -24.36 5.21
C THR A 121 -2.01 -24.88 6.58
N LYS A 122 -2.69 -24.51 7.68
CA LYS A 122 -2.38 -25.00 9.03
C LYS A 122 -2.76 -26.47 9.25
N LYS A 123 -3.76 -27.00 8.54
CA LYS A 123 -4.14 -28.42 8.59
C LYS A 123 -3.23 -29.33 7.78
N SER A 124 -2.45 -28.76 6.86
CA SER A 124 -1.54 -29.49 5.98
C SER A 124 -0.10 -29.56 6.54
N LEU A 125 0.14 -28.99 7.73
CA LEU A 125 1.36 -29.07 8.52
C LEU A 125 1.09 -29.97 9.73
#